data_AF-M7YMK0-F1
#
_entry.id   AF-M7YMK0-F1
#
_cell.length_a   1.000
_cell.length_b   1.000
_cell.length_c   1.000
_cell.angle_alpha   90.00
_cell.angle_beta   90.00
_cell.angle_gamma   90.00
#
_symmetry.space_group_name_H-M   'P 1'
#
loop_
_entity.id
_entity.type
_entity.pdbx_description
1 polymer ?
#
loop_
_entity_poly.entity_id
_entity_poly.type
_entity_poly.pdbx_seq_one_letter_code
_entity_poly.pdbx_strand_id
1 'polypeptide(L)'
;MGRVLLSTKPPKEYLEAKDGGAAKDGDAEQNPGKGTDDDAAWGTEVPDFKTEIQSAKSEPEVFDPKKPQPVKKTLKVGIAGVPADSVMKKTKAVEDNWVPVWGEEFSFGLTVPELALLRVEAHEYDMSEKDDFAGQTVLPVSELQPGIRAVALFDRKGNKFPNVKLLMRFEFV
;
A
#
# COMPACT_ATOMS: atom_id res chain seq x y z
N MET A 1 20.37 20.34 -7.65
CA MET A 1 18.94 19.99 -7.63
C MET A 1 18.77 18.98 -6.54
N GLY A 2 18.04 19.31 -5.48
CA GLY A 2 17.77 18.34 -4.41
C GLY A 2 16.69 17.36 -4.85
N ARG A 3 16.74 16.11 -4.39
CA ARG A 3 15.64 15.16 -4.56
C ARG A 3 15.22 14.60 -3.21
N VAL A 4 13.91 14.45 -3.03
CA VAL A 4 13.33 13.77 -1.87
C VAL A 4 12.65 12.49 -2.36
N LEU A 5 13.08 11.34 -1.83
CA LEU A 5 12.34 10.10 -1.97
C LEU A 5 11.46 9.90 -0.73
N LEU A 6 10.20 9.64 -0.98
CA LEU A 6 9.23 9.26 0.03
C LEU A 6 8.79 7.82 -0.21
N SER A 7 8.91 6.94 0.78
CA SER A 7 8.36 5.57 0.72
C SER A 7 7.30 5.35 1.80
N THR A 8 6.19 4.75 1.39
CA THR A 8 5.14 4.21 2.29
C THR A 8 5.23 2.69 2.42
N LYS A 9 6.33 2.08 1.93
CA LYS A 9 6.59 0.65 2.11
C LYS A 9 6.92 0.35 3.58
N PRO A 10 6.32 -0.69 4.17
CA PRO A 10 6.67 -1.12 5.51
C PRO A 10 8.14 -1.59 5.51
N PRO A 11 8.89 -1.39 6.61
CA PRO A 11 10.26 -1.89 6.73
C PRO A 11 10.29 -3.41 6.62
N LYS A 12 11.36 -3.97 6.02
CA LYS A 12 11.45 -5.41 5.71
C LYS A 12 11.38 -6.28 6.96
N GLU A 13 11.89 -5.76 8.07
CA GLU A 13 11.90 -6.40 9.39
C GLU A 13 10.47 -6.69 9.91
N TYR A 14 9.45 -5.96 9.43
CA TYR A 14 8.06 -6.21 9.81
C TYR A 14 7.41 -7.37 9.06
N LEU A 15 7.94 -7.78 7.91
CA LEU A 15 7.41 -8.90 7.14
C LEU A 15 7.87 -10.24 7.73
N GLU A 16 9.09 -10.29 8.28
CA GLU A 16 9.69 -11.50 8.85
C GLU A 16 9.00 -11.95 10.16
N ALA A 17 8.36 -11.02 10.88
CA ALA A 17 7.64 -11.32 12.12
C ALA A 17 6.32 -12.09 11.90
N LYS A 18 5.82 -12.21 10.66
CA LYS A 18 4.54 -12.85 10.34
C LYS A 18 4.65 -14.33 9.97
N ASP A 19 5.86 -14.82 9.67
CA ASP A 19 6.11 -16.22 9.30
C ASP A 19 6.39 -17.16 10.50
N GLY A 20 6.45 -16.63 11.73
CA GLY A 20 6.80 -17.41 12.93
C GLY A 20 5.65 -18.13 13.64
N GLY A 21 4.50 -18.32 13.00
CA GLY A 21 3.24 -18.67 13.68
C GLY A 21 2.51 -19.92 13.17
N ALA A 22 3.16 -21.08 13.12
CA ALA A 22 2.49 -22.38 13.11
C ALA A 22 3.41 -23.48 13.65
N ALA A 23 3.57 -23.56 14.97
CA ALA A 23 4.03 -24.79 15.62
C ALA A 23 2.89 -25.82 15.57
N LYS A 24 3.14 -26.99 14.96
CA LYS A 24 2.33 -28.20 15.14
C LYS A 24 3.22 -29.30 15.72
N ASP A 25 2.85 -29.74 16.92
CA ASP A 25 3.43 -30.90 17.61
C ASP A 25 2.86 -32.22 17.06
N GLY A 26 3.73 -33.24 16.98
CA GLY A 26 3.49 -34.70 17.04
C GLY A 26 2.74 -35.36 15.87
N ASP A 27 2.99 -36.61 15.45
CA ASP A 27 3.95 -37.66 15.80
C ASP A 27 3.90 -38.72 14.67
N ALA A 28 4.90 -39.60 14.58
CA ALA A 28 5.15 -40.55 13.47
C ALA A 28 4.21 -41.78 13.42
N GLU A 29 4.00 -42.41 12.23
CA GLU A 29 4.35 -43.85 12.00
C GLU A 29 4.20 -44.35 10.52
N GLN A 30 5.32 -44.87 10.00
CA GLN A 30 5.61 -46.01 9.09
C GLN A 30 4.90 -46.29 7.71
N ASN A 31 5.80 -46.47 6.72
CA ASN A 31 5.77 -46.98 5.32
C ASN A 31 5.30 -48.47 5.18
N PRO A 32 5.29 -49.20 4.00
CA PRO A 32 6.03 -48.98 2.72
C PRO A 32 5.39 -49.41 1.36
N GLY A 33 6.06 -49.03 0.25
CA GLY A 33 6.20 -49.82 -1.01
C GLY A 33 5.65 -49.16 -2.29
N LYS A 34 6.20 -49.27 -3.52
CA LYS A 34 7.36 -49.96 -4.12
C LYS A 34 7.44 -49.56 -5.61
N GLY A 35 8.63 -49.20 -6.13
CA GLY A 35 9.08 -49.27 -7.56
C GLY A 35 8.50 -48.25 -8.56
N THR A 36 9.14 -47.80 -9.65
CA THR A 36 10.45 -48.03 -10.32
C THR A 36 10.65 -46.93 -11.41
N ASP A 37 11.91 -46.70 -11.74
CA ASP A 37 12.60 -45.81 -12.69
C ASP A 37 11.99 -45.39 -14.06
N ASP A 38 12.26 -44.11 -14.37
CA ASP A 38 12.81 -43.45 -15.58
C ASP A 38 12.19 -43.50 -17.01
N ASP A 39 12.05 -42.26 -17.51
CA ASP A 39 12.36 -41.69 -18.85
C ASP A 39 11.33 -41.51 -19.99
N ALA A 40 11.33 -40.24 -20.45
CA ALA A 40 11.03 -39.68 -21.77
C ALA A 40 9.56 -39.55 -22.26
N ALA A 41 9.11 -38.30 -22.44
CA ALA A 41 8.89 -37.69 -23.76
C ALA A 41 8.14 -36.35 -23.65
N TRP A 42 8.69 -35.32 -24.28
CA TRP A 42 8.02 -34.05 -24.56
C TRP A 42 6.70 -34.23 -25.30
N GLY A 43 5.66 -33.57 -24.81
CA GLY A 43 4.39 -33.41 -25.50
C GLY A 43 3.55 -32.37 -24.78
N THR A 44 3.53 -31.15 -25.31
CA THR A 44 2.71 -30.04 -24.85
C THR A 44 1.23 -30.38 -25.01
N GLU A 45 0.53 -30.68 -23.93
CA GLU A 45 -0.94 -30.59 -23.94
C GLU A 45 -1.34 -29.14 -23.71
N VAL A 46 -1.78 -28.48 -24.78
CA VAL A 46 -2.49 -27.20 -24.68
C VAL A 46 -3.78 -27.45 -23.89
N PRO A 47 -4.04 -26.71 -22.80
CA PRO A 47 -5.29 -26.84 -22.07
C PRO A 47 -6.48 -26.59 -23.00
N ASP A 48 -7.47 -27.48 -22.95
CA ASP A 48 -8.69 -27.40 -23.76
C ASP A 48 -9.43 -26.09 -23.44
N PHE A 49 -9.59 -25.23 -24.44
CA PHE A 49 -10.13 -23.86 -24.36
C PHE A 49 -11.58 -23.79 -23.84
N LYS A 50 -12.21 -24.94 -23.56
CA LYS A 50 -13.54 -25.04 -22.95
C LYS A 50 -13.53 -25.02 -21.43
N THR A 51 -12.44 -25.38 -20.76
CA THR A 51 -12.39 -25.46 -19.29
C THR A 51 -12.20 -24.08 -18.65
N GLU A 52 -11.61 -23.12 -19.37
CA GLU A 52 -11.31 -21.79 -18.86
C GLU A 52 -12.54 -20.85 -18.82
N ILE A 53 -13.56 -21.12 -19.63
CA ILE A 53 -14.80 -20.32 -19.67
C ILE A 53 -15.72 -20.64 -18.47
N GLN A 54 -15.55 -21.77 -17.77
CA GLN A 54 -16.40 -22.14 -16.63
C GLN A 54 -15.92 -21.59 -15.28
N SER A 55 -14.70 -21.06 -15.18
CA SER A 55 -14.16 -20.50 -13.93
C SER A 55 -14.31 -18.97 -13.81
N ALA A 56 -14.65 -18.28 -14.90
CA ALA A 56 -14.80 -16.82 -14.94
C ALA A 56 -16.25 -16.34 -15.05
N LYS A 57 -17.21 -17.10 -14.51
CA LYS A 57 -18.51 -16.53 -14.12
C LYS A 57 -18.43 -16.14 -12.65
N SER A 58 -17.88 -14.96 -12.38
CA SER A 58 -18.36 -14.24 -11.21
C SER A 58 -19.85 -14.00 -11.44
N GLU A 59 -20.69 -14.55 -10.56
CA GLU A 59 -22.09 -14.17 -10.49
C GLU A 59 -22.16 -12.65 -10.39
N PRO A 60 -23.11 -11.97 -11.05
CA PRO A 60 -23.28 -10.54 -10.85
C PRO A 60 -23.51 -10.33 -9.36
N GLU A 61 -22.60 -9.62 -8.67
CA GLU A 61 -22.78 -9.30 -7.26
C GLU A 61 -24.15 -8.64 -7.13
N VAL A 62 -25.10 -9.36 -6.52
CA VAL A 62 -26.42 -8.84 -6.21
C VAL A 62 -26.19 -7.66 -5.28
N PHE A 63 -26.58 -6.46 -5.72
CA PHE A 63 -26.50 -5.26 -4.90
C PHE A 63 -27.33 -5.47 -3.63
N ASP A 64 -26.65 -5.86 -2.55
CA ASP A 64 -27.23 -5.96 -1.23
C ASP A 64 -27.07 -4.60 -0.54
N PRO A 65 -28.16 -3.83 -0.35
CA PRO A 65 -28.09 -2.53 0.29
C PRO A 65 -27.65 -2.59 1.77
N LYS A 66 -27.51 -3.79 2.36
CA LYS A 66 -27.02 -4.00 3.72
C LYS A 66 -25.55 -4.48 3.78
N LYS A 67 -24.92 -4.85 2.66
CA LYS A 67 -23.51 -5.23 2.64
C LYS A 67 -22.67 -3.95 2.84
N PRO A 68 -21.77 -3.89 3.84
CA PRO A 68 -20.89 -2.73 4.00
C PRO A 68 -20.08 -2.58 2.73
N GLN A 69 -20.14 -1.39 2.12
CA GLN A 69 -19.41 -1.11 0.90
C GLN A 69 -17.90 -1.01 1.22
N PRO A 70 -17.01 -1.50 0.33
CA PRO A 70 -15.59 -1.45 0.59
C PRO A 70 -15.11 0.01 0.63
N VAL A 71 -14.74 0.49 1.81
CA VAL A 71 -14.12 1.79 1.99
C VAL A 71 -12.71 1.75 1.40
N LYS A 72 -12.39 2.68 0.50
CA LYS A 72 -11.06 2.74 -0.14
C LYS A 72 -10.25 3.90 0.41
N LYS A 73 -9.01 3.64 0.84
CA LYS A 73 -8.13 4.66 1.42
C LYS A 73 -7.04 5.04 0.44
N THR A 74 -6.82 6.33 0.25
CA THR A 74 -5.79 6.88 -0.64
C THR A 74 -4.98 7.97 0.06
N LEU A 75 -3.71 8.11 -0.32
CA LEU A 75 -2.91 9.27 0.05
C LEU A 75 -2.64 10.12 -1.20
N LYS A 76 -2.76 11.42 -1.05
CA LYS A 76 -2.19 12.39 -1.97
C LYS A 76 -0.92 12.93 -1.32
N VAL A 77 0.21 12.84 -2.01
CA VAL A 77 1.49 13.35 -1.54
C VAL A 77 2.07 14.29 -2.58
N GLY A 78 2.52 15.46 -2.16
CA GLY A 78 3.10 16.44 -3.06
C GLY A 78 4.00 17.45 -2.38
N ILE A 79 4.55 18.32 -3.20
CA ILE A 79 5.34 19.48 -2.77
C ILE A 79 4.53 20.73 -3.11
N ALA A 80 4.44 21.64 -2.15
CA ALA A 80 4.01 23.02 -2.35
C ALA A 80 5.23 23.94 -2.18
N GLY A 81 5.37 24.97 -3.00
CA GLY A 81 6.53 25.86 -2.97
C GLY A 81 6.59 26.73 -4.21
N VAL A 82 7.78 26.89 -4.79
CA VAL A 82 7.92 27.56 -6.08
C VAL A 82 7.13 26.81 -7.17
N PRO A 83 6.55 27.50 -8.17
CA PRO A 83 5.74 26.85 -9.20
C PRO A 83 6.45 25.69 -9.94
N ALA A 84 7.78 25.76 -10.07
CA ALA A 84 8.60 24.72 -10.68
C ALA A 84 8.65 23.41 -9.87
N ASP A 85 8.49 23.49 -8.54
CA ASP A 85 8.58 22.36 -7.62
C ASP A 85 7.19 21.85 -7.20
N SER A 86 6.13 22.60 -7.54
CA SER A 86 4.76 22.31 -7.11
C SER A 86 4.16 21.14 -7.86
N VAL A 87 3.98 20.00 -7.19
CA VAL A 87 3.45 18.77 -7.79
C VAL A 87 2.69 17.95 -6.75
N MET A 88 1.59 17.31 -7.15
CA MET A 88 0.81 16.40 -6.30
C MET A 88 0.65 15.04 -6.99
N LYS A 89 0.90 13.95 -6.27
CA LYS A 89 0.78 12.56 -6.73
C LYS A 89 -0.20 11.82 -5.81
N LYS A 90 -1.00 10.90 -6.34
CA LYS A 90 -1.98 10.09 -5.58
C LYS A 90 -1.53 8.64 -5.59
N THR A 91 -1.65 7.95 -4.46
CA THR A 91 -1.44 6.50 -4.37
C THR A 91 -2.59 5.74 -5.02
N LYS A 92 -2.38 4.46 -5.29
CA LYS A 92 -3.44 3.47 -5.48
C LYS A 92 -4.34 3.44 -4.25
N ALA A 93 -5.60 3.10 -4.49
CA ALA A 93 -6.58 2.92 -3.43
C ALA A 93 -6.37 1.56 -2.76
N VAL A 94 -6.41 1.54 -1.43
CA VAL A 94 -6.36 0.32 -0.62
C VAL A 94 -7.74 0.09 -0.02
N GLU A 95 -8.37 -1.03 -0.36
CA GLU A 95 -9.71 -1.38 0.14
C GLU A 95 -9.62 -2.11 1.48
N ASP A 96 -10.58 -1.83 2.36
CA ASP A 96 -10.95 -2.67 3.50
C ASP A 96 -9.80 -3.06 4.46
N ASN A 97 -9.05 -2.06 4.92
CA ASN A 97 -8.03 -2.28 5.96
C ASN A 97 -8.01 -1.15 7.00
N TRP A 98 -8.06 -1.52 8.29
CA TRP A 98 -7.91 -0.60 9.42
C TRP A 98 -6.53 0.06 9.46
N VAL A 99 -5.49 -0.64 8.98
CA VAL A 99 -4.11 -0.16 8.88
C VAL A 99 -3.68 -0.21 7.41
N PRO A 100 -4.05 0.78 6.59
CA PRO A 100 -3.74 0.78 5.16
C PRO A 100 -2.23 0.83 4.94
N VAL A 101 -1.74 -0.03 4.04
CA VAL A 101 -0.36 -0.07 3.59
C VAL A 101 -0.34 0.18 2.09
N TRP A 102 0.14 1.35 1.68
CA TRP A 102 0.17 1.73 0.26
C TRP A 102 1.37 1.15 -0.48
N GLY A 103 2.54 1.07 0.16
CA GLY A 103 3.72 0.45 -0.45
C GLY A 103 4.29 1.22 -1.66
N GLU A 104 3.99 2.51 -1.78
CA GLU A 104 4.41 3.35 -2.90
C GLU A 104 5.55 4.29 -2.57
N GLU A 105 6.32 4.62 -3.61
CA GLU A 105 7.46 5.51 -3.57
C GLU A 105 7.30 6.71 -4.50
N PHE A 106 7.64 7.89 -4.00
CA PHE A 106 7.54 9.14 -4.74
C PHE A 106 8.87 9.87 -4.71
N SER A 107 9.38 10.20 -5.90
CA SER A 107 10.51 11.12 -6.05
C SER A 107 10.01 12.50 -6.48
N PHE A 108 10.55 13.52 -5.83
CA PHE A 108 10.30 14.94 -6.13
C PHE A 108 11.62 15.65 -6.38
N GLY A 109 11.74 16.32 -7.53
CA GLY A 109 12.89 17.20 -7.81
C GLY A 109 12.61 18.59 -7.28
N LEU A 110 13.56 19.15 -6.53
CA LEU A 110 13.45 20.46 -5.90
C LEU A 110 14.52 21.39 -6.46
N THR A 111 14.06 22.54 -6.96
CA THR A 111 14.90 23.67 -7.36
C THR A 111 15.25 24.54 -6.16
N VAL A 112 14.30 24.78 -5.25
CA VAL A 112 14.50 25.60 -4.04
C VAL A 112 13.94 24.86 -2.80
N PRO A 113 14.70 23.91 -2.21
CA PRO A 113 14.25 23.12 -1.07
C PRO A 113 13.83 23.94 0.16
N GLU A 114 14.46 25.10 0.36
CA GLU A 114 14.20 25.99 1.51
C GLU A 114 12.78 26.61 1.51
N LEU A 115 12.12 26.65 0.35
CA LEU A 115 10.74 27.13 0.20
C LEU A 115 9.74 25.99 -0.04
N ALA A 116 10.21 24.74 -0.03
CA ALA A 116 9.39 23.57 -0.31
C ALA A 116 8.74 23.04 0.96
N LEU A 117 7.44 22.77 0.88
CA LEU A 117 6.62 22.13 1.89
C LEU A 117 6.15 20.79 1.36
N LEU A 118 6.47 19.70 2.06
CA LEU A 118 5.87 18.39 1.83
C LEU A 118 4.42 18.43 2.34
N ARG A 119 3.47 18.18 1.45
CA ARG A 119 2.04 18.10 1.76
C ARG A 119 1.54 16.69 1.56
N VAL A 120 0.89 16.15 2.58
CA VAL A 120 0.28 14.83 2.55
C VAL A 120 -1.17 14.96 2.98
N GLU A 121 -2.08 14.38 2.19
CA GLU A 121 -3.50 14.30 2.50
C GLU A 121 -3.95 12.85 2.45
N ALA A 122 -4.65 12.42 3.50
CA ALA A 122 -5.37 11.16 3.50
C ALA A 122 -6.82 11.39 3.08
N HIS A 123 -7.29 10.55 2.16
CA HIS A 123 -8.64 10.56 1.65
C HIS A 123 -9.25 9.17 1.81
N GLU A 124 -10.49 9.12 2.27
CA GLU A 124 -11.34 7.93 2.32
C GLU A 124 -12.41 8.06 1.23
N TYR A 125 -12.48 7.07 0.36
CA TYR A 125 -13.47 6.97 -0.69
C TYR A 125 -14.54 6.00 -0.22
N ASP A 126 -15.70 6.55 0.12
CA ASP A 126 -16.98 5.84 0.08
C ASP A 126 -17.61 6.09 -1.31
N MET A 127 -18.51 5.25 -1.82
CA MET A 127 -19.11 5.39 -3.16
C MET A 127 -19.98 6.65 -3.38
N SER A 128 -19.84 7.66 -2.53
CA SER A 128 -20.30 9.02 -2.77
C SER A 128 -19.35 9.75 -3.74
N GLU A 129 -19.86 10.66 -4.56
CA GLU A 129 -19.08 11.35 -5.62
C GLU A 129 -17.90 12.21 -5.12
N LYS A 130 -17.64 12.30 -3.80
CA LYS A 130 -16.56 13.08 -3.22
C LYS A 130 -15.64 12.20 -2.37
N ASP A 131 -14.33 12.24 -2.69
CA ASP A 131 -13.28 11.78 -1.78
C ASP A 131 -13.47 12.49 -0.42
N ASP A 132 -13.74 11.74 0.64
CA ASP A 132 -13.86 12.28 1.99
C ASP A 132 -12.48 12.53 2.58
N PHE A 133 -12.31 13.72 3.16
CA PHE A 133 -11.05 14.11 3.76
C PHE A 133 -10.87 13.40 5.10
N ALA A 134 -9.84 12.55 5.20
CA ALA A 134 -9.52 11.82 6.42
C ALA A 134 -8.45 12.52 7.28
N GLY A 135 -7.63 13.38 6.68
CA GLY A 135 -6.63 14.16 7.41
C GLY A 135 -5.54 14.73 6.51
N GLN A 136 -4.73 15.63 7.06
CA GLN A 136 -3.60 16.21 6.36
C GLN A 136 -2.40 16.44 7.27
N THR A 137 -1.24 16.63 6.65
CA THR A 137 -0.04 17.13 7.30
C THR A 137 0.80 17.89 6.29
N VAL A 138 1.45 18.94 6.77
CA VAL A 138 2.31 19.80 5.96
C VAL A 138 3.60 20.03 6.74
N LEU A 139 4.74 19.67 6.14
CA LEU A 139 6.05 19.70 6.78
C LEU A 139 7.04 20.47 5.89
N PRO A 140 7.81 21.42 6.43
CA PRO A 140 8.91 22.02 5.68
C PRO A 140 9.93 20.96 5.27
N VAL A 141 10.35 20.96 3.99
CA VAL A 141 11.32 19.97 3.50
C VAL A 141 12.66 20.11 4.24
N SER A 142 13.05 21.32 4.64
CA SER A 142 14.26 21.59 5.42
C SER A 142 14.24 20.98 6.83
N GLU A 143 13.06 20.69 7.39
CA GLU A 143 12.90 20.07 8.72
C GLU A 143 12.77 18.54 8.65
N LEU A 144 12.61 17.98 7.45
CA LEU A 144 12.50 16.54 7.28
C LEU A 144 13.84 15.87 7.57
N GLN A 145 13.79 14.80 8.36
CA GLN A 145 14.96 14.00 8.68
C GLN A 145 14.94 12.66 7.93
N PRO A 146 16.09 12.18 7.45
CA PRO A 146 16.16 10.92 6.71
C PRO A 146 15.82 9.70 7.59
N GLY A 147 15.33 8.65 6.95
CA GLY A 147 14.92 7.39 7.56
C GLY A 147 13.42 7.32 7.82
N ILE A 148 13.00 6.34 8.64
CA ILE A 148 11.60 6.07 8.94
C ILE A 148 11.12 7.02 10.04
N ARG A 149 9.95 7.63 9.85
CA ARG A 149 9.34 8.60 10.77
C ARG A 149 7.84 8.38 10.86
N ALA A 150 7.28 8.58 12.05
CA ALA A 150 5.85 8.59 12.29
C ALA A 150 5.34 10.04 12.21
N VAL A 151 4.52 10.33 11.21
CA VAL A 151 3.99 11.67 10.93
C VAL A 151 2.54 11.75 11.39
N ALA A 152 2.23 12.69 12.29
CA ALA A 152 0.86 12.89 12.74
C ALA A 152 -0.01 13.52 11.66
N LEU A 153 -1.30 13.15 11.64
CA LEU A 153 -2.31 13.80 10.81
C LEU A 153 -3.15 14.80 11.62
N PHE A 154 -3.69 15.78 10.91
CA PHE A 154 -4.51 16.87 11.43
C PHE A 154 -5.82 16.96 10.66
N ASP A 155 -6.87 17.46 11.32
CA ASP A 155 -8.15 17.72 10.68
C ASP A 155 -8.10 18.97 9.78
N ARG A 156 -9.23 19.33 9.17
CA ARG A 156 -9.33 20.53 8.30
C ARG A 156 -9.11 21.85 9.05
N LYS A 157 -9.31 21.87 10.37
CA LYS A 157 -9.13 23.03 11.24
C LYS A 157 -7.69 23.13 11.79
N GLY A 158 -6.85 22.11 11.55
CA GLY A 158 -5.49 22.02 12.09
C GLY A 158 -5.41 21.38 13.47
N ASN A 159 -6.48 20.76 13.97
CA ASN A 159 -6.41 20.00 15.22
C ASN A 159 -5.75 18.66 14.98
N LYS A 160 -4.82 18.29 15.87
CA LYS A 160 -4.09 17.03 15.79
C LYS A 160 -5.00 15.84 16.11
N PHE A 161 -4.95 14.80 15.29
CA PHE A 161 -5.52 13.51 15.66
C PHE A 161 -4.61 12.79 16.66
N PRO A 162 -5.12 12.34 17.82
CA PRO A 162 -4.27 11.79 18.87
C PRO A 162 -3.59 10.48 18.47
N ASN A 163 -4.30 9.61 17.76
CA ASN A 163 -3.88 8.24 17.46
C ASN A 163 -3.68 7.97 15.97
N VAL A 164 -3.77 8.99 15.11
CA VAL A 164 -3.64 8.81 13.65
C VAL A 164 -2.27 9.31 13.20
N LYS A 165 -1.45 8.39 12.72
CA LYS A 165 -0.10 8.66 12.21
C LYS A 165 0.16 7.88 10.94
N LEU A 166 0.96 8.46 10.04
CA LEU A 166 1.49 7.81 8.86
C LEU A 166 2.94 7.40 9.12
N LEU A 167 3.27 6.15 8.82
CA LEU A 167 4.65 5.70 8.80
C LEU A 167 5.25 5.99 7.42
N MET A 168 6.28 6.81 7.37
CA MET A 168 6.88 7.30 6.13
C MET A 168 8.39 7.21 6.21
N ARG A 169 9.05 6.89 5.10
CA ARG A 169 10.50 6.91 5.00
C ARG A 169 10.94 8.04 4.07
N PHE A 170 11.84 8.88 4.55
CA PHE A 170 12.42 9.99 3.80
C PHE A 170 13.87 9.68 3.43
N GLU A 171 14.24 9.96 2.18
CA GLU A 171 15.63 10.02 1.74
C GLU A 171 15.88 11.31 0.97
N PHE A 172 17.09 11.84 1.13
CA PHE A 172 17.60 12.98 0.37
C PHE A 172 18.74 12.48 -0.50
N VAL A 173 18.59 12.66 -1.81
CA VAL A 173 19.50 12.18 -2.85
C VAL A 173 19.92 13.31 -3.78
#